data_AF-A0A954HG28-F1
#
_entry.id   AF-A0A954HG28-F1
#
_cell.length_a   1.000
_cell.length_b   1.000
_cell.length_c   1.000
_cell.angle_alpha   90.00
_cell.angle_beta   90.00
_cell.angle_gamma   90.00
#
_symmetry.space_group_name_H-M   'P 1'
#
loop_
_entity.id
_entity.type
_entity.pdbx_description
1 polymer ?
#
loop_
_entity_poly.entity_id
_entity_poly.type
_entity_poly.pdbx_seq_one_letter_code
_entity_poly.pdbx_strand_id
1 'polypeptide(L)'
;MDVLLHGYEVNQPTWFYLSSILILAVYLRFNRWWSLRNFDLLLILGASPGLLFLRETEEAWRNVGYAWLFVTSCLFLVRLLLDPLLQRRPYAGQNMNPQGLAFLCLAAFAFIMSLAITKAPPESTKRTVAEAGNLLTRTASDAPEQEKTTRPQGATGEPQEIAEAPQVAVAETPAVGTDSPEAGAKPQETLAESKEPPAAEVTPGPAAAVIAAPVGWVFDHLAARILAIIGHAAVIIGLWFVGRNLFADNSLGMGMATLYLLLPCTAYNVGEFNHVLPAALIVW
;
A
#
# COMPACT_ATOMS: atom_id res chain seq x y z
N MET A 1 -14.15 16.41 9.67
CA MET A 1 -14.13 17.88 9.39
C MET A 1 -15.54 18.42 9.15
N ASP A 2 -16.56 17.56 9.22
CA ASP A 2 -17.93 17.87 8.83
C ASP A 2 -18.63 18.81 9.82
N VAL A 3 -18.22 18.84 11.08
CA VAL A 3 -18.84 19.73 12.09
C VAL A 3 -18.47 21.20 11.90
N LEU A 4 -17.30 21.52 11.33
CA LEU A 4 -16.79 22.90 11.19
C LEU A 4 -16.74 23.42 9.75
N LEU A 5 -16.69 22.52 8.75
CA LEU A 5 -16.48 22.87 7.34
C LEU A 5 -17.44 22.06 6.44
N HIS A 6 -18.75 22.17 6.68
CA HIS A 6 -19.78 21.55 5.83
C HIS A 6 -19.58 21.99 4.37
N GLY A 7 -19.31 21.02 3.47
CA GLY A 7 -19.19 21.25 2.02
C GLY A 7 -17.83 21.75 1.52
N TYR A 8 -16.83 21.94 2.39
CA TYR A 8 -15.48 22.28 1.93
C TYR A 8 -14.66 21.02 1.67
N GLU A 9 -14.49 20.68 0.40
CA GLU A 9 -13.60 19.61 -0.03
C GLU A 9 -12.31 20.17 -0.64
N VAL A 10 -11.17 19.74 -0.12
CA VAL A 10 -9.87 20.04 -0.72
C VAL A 10 -9.60 19.03 -1.84
N ASN A 11 -9.98 19.42 -3.07
CA ASN A 11 -9.67 18.63 -4.26
C ASN A 11 -8.15 18.67 -4.60
N GLN A 12 -7.70 17.78 -5.48
CA GLN A 12 -6.27 17.69 -5.84
C GLN A 12 -5.73 18.95 -6.54
N PRO A 13 -6.44 19.60 -7.48
CA PRO A 13 -5.99 20.87 -8.08
C PRO A 13 -5.88 22.02 -7.07
N THR A 14 -6.82 22.17 -6.15
CA THR A 14 -6.76 23.17 -5.07
C THR A 14 -5.52 22.95 -4.21
N TRP A 15 -5.24 21.70 -3.84
CA TRP A 15 -4.01 21.37 -3.13
C TRP A 15 -2.77 21.77 -3.92
N PHE A 16 -2.74 21.48 -5.23
CA PHE A 16 -1.65 21.88 -6.11
C PHE A 16 -1.37 23.37 -6.08
N TYR A 17 -2.40 24.21 -6.21
CA TYR A 17 -2.22 25.66 -6.20
C TYR A 17 -1.74 26.17 -4.85
N LEU A 18 -2.38 25.74 -3.75
CA LEU A 18 -2.03 26.18 -2.40
C LEU A 18 -0.59 25.77 -2.03
N SER A 19 -0.24 24.51 -2.28
CA SER A 19 1.12 24.01 -2.02
C SER A 19 2.16 24.66 -2.92
N SER A 20 1.87 24.87 -4.22
CA SER A 20 2.81 25.52 -5.13
C SER A 20 3.11 26.95 -4.71
N ILE A 21 2.09 27.74 -4.35
CA ILE A 21 2.28 29.11 -3.86
C ILE A 21 3.11 29.11 -2.56
N LEU A 22 2.83 28.19 -1.64
CA LEU A 22 3.56 28.06 -0.39
C LEU A 22 5.02 27.64 -0.61
N ILE A 23 5.27 26.66 -1.48
CA ILE A 23 6.63 26.22 -1.86
C ILE A 23 7.40 27.38 -2.49
N LEU A 24 6.78 28.14 -3.39
CA LEU A 24 7.42 29.31 -3.99
C LEU A 24 7.74 30.36 -2.92
N ALA A 25 6.85 30.65 -1.98
CA ALA A 25 7.11 31.61 -0.91
C ALA A 25 8.28 31.19 0.02
N VAL A 26 8.39 29.90 0.33
CA VAL A 26 9.40 29.37 1.27
C VAL A 26 10.76 29.11 0.61
N TYR A 27 10.79 28.65 -0.65
CA TYR A 27 12.01 28.16 -1.30
C TYR A 27 12.50 29.01 -2.48
N LEU A 28 11.62 29.75 -3.16
CA LEU A 28 12.02 30.56 -4.31
C LEU A 28 12.86 31.76 -3.87
N ARG A 29 13.96 32.02 -4.57
CA ARG A 29 14.75 33.24 -4.36
C ARG A 29 14.35 34.34 -5.33
N PHE A 30 13.67 35.36 -4.83
CA PHE A 30 13.20 36.49 -5.65
C PHE A 30 14.31 37.40 -6.18
N ASN A 31 15.43 37.52 -5.46
CA ASN A 31 16.55 38.37 -5.90
C ASN A 31 17.31 37.81 -7.11
N ARG A 32 17.16 36.52 -7.41
CA ARG A 32 17.81 35.86 -8.57
C ARG A 32 16.90 34.80 -9.12
N TRP A 33 16.07 35.21 -10.07
CA TRP A 33 15.11 34.33 -10.71
C TRP A 33 15.79 33.14 -11.39
N TRP A 34 16.83 33.34 -12.21
CA TRP A 34 17.49 32.26 -13.00
C TRP A 34 18.61 31.54 -12.24
N SER A 35 18.36 31.19 -10.98
CA SER A 35 19.25 30.30 -10.23
C SER A 35 18.94 28.84 -10.56
N LEU A 36 19.97 27.98 -10.66
CA LEU A 36 19.79 26.53 -10.79
C LEU A 36 18.89 25.96 -9.70
N ARG A 37 18.98 26.49 -8.46
CA ARG A 37 18.08 26.11 -7.36
C ARG A 37 16.61 26.40 -7.67
N ASN A 38 16.31 27.58 -8.23
CA ASN A 38 14.94 27.93 -8.59
C ASN A 38 14.47 27.10 -9.78
N PHE A 39 15.36 26.81 -10.74
CA PHE A 39 15.06 25.90 -11.84
C PHE A 39 14.75 24.49 -11.33
N ASP A 40 15.58 23.93 -10.44
CA ASP A 40 15.37 22.61 -9.83
C ASP A 40 14.04 22.59 -9.04
N LEU A 41 13.72 23.67 -8.31
CA LEU A 41 12.43 23.81 -7.61
C LEU A 41 11.23 23.83 -8.58
N LEU A 42 11.32 24.61 -9.66
CA LEU A 42 10.28 24.68 -10.69
C LEU A 42 10.14 23.36 -11.44
N LEU A 43 11.24 22.63 -11.65
CA LEU A 43 11.24 21.31 -12.29
C LEU A 43 10.54 20.27 -11.39
N ILE A 44 10.83 20.28 -10.09
CA ILE A 44 10.14 19.47 -9.09
C ILE A 44 8.64 19.80 -9.04
N LEU A 45 8.28 21.10 -8.99
CA LEU A 45 6.86 21.52 -9.04
C LEU A 45 6.19 21.12 -10.36
N GLY A 46 6.93 21.20 -11.47
CA GLY A 46 6.48 20.86 -12.81
C GLY A 46 6.10 19.39 -12.99
N ALA A 47 6.62 18.47 -12.18
CA ALA A 47 6.20 17.06 -12.25
C ALA A 47 4.73 16.85 -11.83
N SER A 48 4.23 17.67 -10.90
CA SER A 48 2.89 17.53 -10.32
C SER A 48 1.73 17.72 -11.30
N PRO A 49 1.68 18.77 -12.15
CA PRO A 49 0.60 18.92 -13.13
C PRO A 49 0.56 17.78 -14.16
N GLY A 50 1.71 17.20 -14.52
CA GLY A 50 1.74 16.02 -15.39
C GLY A 50 0.98 14.83 -14.81
N LEU A 51 1.07 14.63 -13.48
CA LEU A 51 0.29 13.60 -12.78
C LEU A 51 -1.21 13.95 -12.68
N LEU A 52 -1.57 15.24 -12.63
CA LEU A 52 -2.98 15.65 -12.66
C LEU A 52 -3.61 15.37 -14.02
N PHE A 53 -2.95 15.73 -15.12
CA PHE A 53 -3.45 15.47 -16.46
C PHE A 53 -3.66 13.98 -16.75
N LEU A 54 -2.90 13.10 -16.09
CA LEU A 54 -3.03 11.66 -16.23
C LEU A 54 -4.33 11.11 -15.62
N ARG A 55 -4.93 11.85 -14.68
CA ARG A 55 -6.17 11.44 -13.99
C ARG A 55 -7.44 11.86 -14.73
N GLU A 56 -7.31 12.69 -15.75
CA GLU A 56 -8.43 13.09 -16.59
C GLU A 56 -8.93 11.91 -17.44
N THR A 57 -10.25 11.86 -17.65
CA THR A 57 -10.89 10.79 -18.44
C THR A 57 -10.62 10.94 -19.93
N GLU A 58 -10.52 12.18 -20.39
CA GLU A 58 -10.29 12.54 -21.78
C GLU A 58 -8.89 12.14 -22.26
N GLU A 59 -8.83 11.42 -23.39
CA GLU A 59 -7.56 10.89 -23.91
C GLU A 59 -6.59 12.00 -24.33
N ALA A 60 -7.10 13.14 -24.81
CA ALA A 60 -6.29 14.28 -25.19
C ALA A 60 -5.46 14.81 -24.02
N TRP A 61 -6.10 15.00 -22.85
CA TRP A 61 -5.43 15.47 -21.64
C TRP A 61 -4.46 14.43 -21.10
N ARG A 62 -4.81 13.13 -21.19
CA ARG A 62 -3.93 12.05 -20.77
C ARG A 62 -2.65 11.98 -21.61
N ASN A 63 -2.75 12.16 -22.92
CA ASN A 63 -1.59 12.23 -23.83
C ASN A 63 -0.70 13.44 -23.53
N VAL A 64 -1.30 14.59 -23.24
CA VAL A 64 -0.57 15.78 -22.77
C VAL A 64 0.15 15.47 -21.46
N GLY A 65 -0.50 14.76 -20.52
CA GLY A 65 0.12 14.32 -19.27
C GLY A 65 1.34 13.43 -19.48
N TYR A 66 1.25 12.42 -20.35
CA TYR A 66 2.40 11.56 -20.69
C TYR A 66 3.54 12.35 -21.34
N ALA A 67 3.24 13.18 -22.33
CA ALA A 67 4.25 14.03 -22.98
C ALA A 67 4.92 14.97 -21.98
N TRP A 68 4.13 15.58 -21.09
CA TRP A 68 4.61 16.48 -20.05
C TRP A 68 5.56 15.77 -19.07
N LEU A 69 5.17 14.60 -18.55
CA LEU A 69 6.02 13.81 -17.65
C LEU A 69 7.29 13.34 -18.35
N PHE A 70 7.19 12.91 -19.61
CA PHE A 70 8.36 12.52 -20.40
C PHE A 70 9.37 13.66 -20.54
N VAL A 71 8.90 14.86 -20.93
CA VAL A 71 9.75 16.05 -21.04
C VAL A 71 10.35 16.43 -19.69
N THR A 72 9.56 16.41 -18.62
CA THR A 72 10.02 16.74 -17.27
C THR A 72 11.09 15.75 -16.80
N SER A 73 10.91 14.45 -17.05
CA SER A 73 11.91 13.40 -16.76
C SER A 73 13.18 13.57 -17.60
N CYS A 74 13.07 13.91 -18.88
CA CYS A 74 14.24 14.23 -19.70
C CYS A 74 15.00 15.46 -19.16
N LEU A 75 14.29 16.49 -18.70
CA LEU A 75 14.91 17.66 -18.09
C LEU A 75 15.62 17.31 -16.77
N PHE A 76 15.05 16.43 -15.93
CA PHE A 76 15.74 15.89 -14.75
C PHE A 76 17.02 15.15 -15.14
N LEU A 77 16.94 14.26 -16.15
CA LEU A 77 18.10 13.51 -16.62
C LEU A 77 19.21 14.43 -17.11
N VAL A 78 18.87 15.39 -17.98
CA VAL A 78 19.83 16.39 -18.46
C VAL A 78 20.42 17.16 -17.28
N ARG A 79 19.58 17.58 -16.32
CA ARG A 79 20.05 18.31 -15.14
C ARG A 79 21.05 17.51 -14.31
N LEU A 80 20.79 16.22 -14.08
CA LEU A 80 21.70 15.30 -13.38
C LEU A 80 23.02 15.09 -14.15
N LEU A 81 22.96 14.98 -15.48
CA LEU A 81 24.16 14.87 -16.33
C LEU A 81 25.00 16.16 -16.35
N LEU A 82 24.38 17.31 -16.11
CA LEU A 82 25.07 18.60 -16.03
C LEU A 82 25.68 18.87 -14.65
N ASP A 83 25.31 18.13 -13.59
CA ASP A 83 25.84 18.35 -12.23
C ASP A 83 27.38 18.37 -12.16
N PRO A 84 28.13 17.46 -12.82
CA PRO A 84 29.59 17.50 -12.81
C PRO A 84 30.20 18.75 -13.46
N LEU A 85 29.47 19.39 -14.39
CA LEU A 85 29.94 20.57 -15.11
C LEU A 85 29.76 21.86 -14.30
N LEU A 86 28.94 21.83 -13.26
CA LEU A 86 28.54 23.01 -12.49
C LEU A 86 29.40 23.15 -11.24
N GLN A 87 30.16 24.25 -11.16
CA GLN A 87 30.99 24.55 -9.98
C GLN A 87 30.12 24.70 -8.72
N ARG A 88 30.56 24.06 -7.63
CA ARG A 88 29.91 24.13 -6.30
C ARG A 88 29.87 25.59 -5.83
N ARG A 89 28.67 26.11 -5.54
CA ARG A 89 28.49 27.45 -4.97
C ARG A 89 28.17 27.34 -3.48
N PRO A 90 28.52 28.37 -2.68
CA PRO A 90 28.15 28.41 -1.27
C PRO A 90 26.63 28.31 -1.08
N TYR A 91 26.26 27.50 -0.09
CA TYR A 91 24.88 27.20 0.27
C TYR A 91 24.06 28.46 0.51
N ALA A 92 22.83 28.46 -0.01
CA ALA A 92 21.83 29.48 0.25
C ALA A 92 20.64 28.83 0.93
N GLY A 93 20.36 29.24 2.17
CA GLY A 93 19.24 28.75 2.96
C GLY A 93 17.86 29.06 2.36
N GLN A 94 16.84 28.54 3.05
CA GLN A 94 15.42 28.80 2.77
C GLN A 94 15.07 30.26 3.11
N ASN A 95 13.94 30.73 2.61
CA ASN A 95 13.46 32.10 2.87
C ASN A 95 12.79 32.23 4.26
N MET A 96 12.58 31.12 4.96
CA MET A 96 11.95 31.04 6.27
C MET A 96 12.97 30.65 7.34
N ASN A 97 12.78 31.13 8.57
CA ASN A 97 13.64 30.75 9.69
C ASN A 97 13.47 29.26 10.08
N PRO A 98 14.46 28.64 10.74
CA PRO A 98 14.39 27.21 11.09
C PRO A 98 13.21 26.84 12.01
N GLN A 99 12.83 27.73 12.93
CA GLN A 99 11.72 27.49 13.86
C GLN A 99 10.36 27.45 13.14
N GLY A 100 10.11 28.42 12.24
CA GLY A 100 8.92 28.45 11.40
C GLY A 100 8.88 27.26 10.43
N LEU A 101 10.04 26.86 9.90
CA LEU A 101 10.16 25.68 9.05
C LEU A 101 9.83 24.38 9.79
N ALA A 102 10.27 24.24 11.05
CA ALA A 102 9.95 23.09 11.89
C ALA A 102 8.45 23.03 12.21
N PHE A 103 7.85 24.17 12.59
CA PHE A 103 6.41 24.27 12.79
C PHE A 103 5.63 23.90 11.51
N LEU A 104 6.04 24.44 10.37
CA LEU A 104 5.43 24.15 9.08
C LEU A 104 5.55 22.68 8.71
N CYS A 105 6.70 22.05 8.97
CA CYS A 105 6.90 20.61 8.76
C CYS A 105 5.90 19.78 9.58
N LEU A 106 5.78 20.07 10.89
CA LEU A 106 4.88 19.35 11.79
C LEU A 106 3.41 19.57 11.40
N ALA A 107 3.03 20.80 11.05
CA ALA A 107 1.68 21.12 10.61
C ALA A 107 1.34 20.44 9.28
N ALA A 108 2.25 20.47 8.30
CA ALA A 108 2.08 19.81 7.00
C ALA A 108 1.99 18.28 7.16
N PHE A 109 2.81 17.70 8.05
CA PHE A 109 2.72 16.28 8.38
C PHE A 109 1.35 15.95 8.98
N ALA A 110 0.92 16.65 10.02
CA ALA A 110 -0.38 16.42 10.66
C ALA A 110 -1.53 16.56 9.66
N PHE A 111 -1.46 17.55 8.77
CA PHE A 111 -2.46 17.76 7.74
C PHE A 111 -2.50 16.62 6.71
N ILE A 112 -1.35 16.20 6.18
CA ILE A 112 -1.26 15.11 5.19
C ILE A 112 -1.64 13.77 5.82
N MET A 113 -1.26 13.51 7.06
CA MET A 113 -1.70 12.31 7.77
C MET A 113 -3.20 12.36 8.05
N SER A 114 -3.77 13.53 8.34
CA SER A 114 -5.23 13.68 8.43
C SER A 114 -5.91 13.34 7.10
N LEU A 115 -5.36 13.78 5.96
CA LEU A 115 -5.83 13.36 4.63
C LEU A 115 -5.74 11.84 4.40
N ALA A 116 -4.64 11.21 4.84
CA ALA A 116 -4.46 9.76 4.73
C ALA A 116 -5.46 8.96 5.57
N ILE A 117 -5.82 9.48 6.74
CA ILE A 117 -6.77 8.82 7.67
C ILE A 117 -8.21 9.05 7.22
N THR A 118 -8.54 10.24 6.71
CA THR A 118 -9.91 10.62 6.34
C THR A 118 -10.35 10.04 5.01
N LYS A 119 -9.43 9.89 4.03
CA LYS A 119 -9.75 9.28 2.74
C LYS A 119 -9.84 7.75 2.87
N ALA A 120 -10.64 7.14 1.99
CA ALA A 120 -10.72 5.68 1.92
C ALA A 120 -9.35 5.10 1.53
N PRO A 121 -8.89 4.02 2.17
CA PRO A 121 -7.62 3.41 1.81
C PRO A 121 -7.66 2.93 0.35
N PRO A 122 -6.64 3.25 -0.47
CA PRO A 122 -6.58 2.85 -1.87
C PRO A 122 -6.62 1.33 -2.04
N GLU A 123 -7.24 0.86 -3.12
CA GLU A 123 -7.33 -0.57 -3.43
C GLU A 123 -5.94 -1.22 -3.62
N SER A 124 -4.97 -0.47 -4.14
CA SER A 124 -3.57 -0.92 -4.26
C SER A 124 -2.97 -1.28 -2.90
N THR A 125 -3.17 -0.45 -1.88
CA THR A 125 -2.69 -0.70 -0.51
C THR A 125 -3.43 -1.87 0.14
N LYS A 126 -4.75 -1.95 -0.02
CA LYS A 126 -5.55 -3.07 0.52
C LYS A 126 -5.06 -4.41 -0.02
N ARG A 127 -4.78 -4.49 -1.32
CA ARG A 127 -4.25 -5.70 -1.96
C ARG A 127 -2.91 -6.12 -1.37
N THR A 128 -1.98 -5.17 -1.19
CA THR A 128 -0.67 -5.46 -0.58
C THR A 128 -0.81 -6.00 0.85
N VAL A 129 -1.69 -5.40 1.65
CA VAL A 129 -1.94 -5.87 3.03
C VAL A 129 -2.58 -7.26 3.03
N ALA A 130 -3.56 -7.49 2.15
CA ALA A 130 -4.22 -8.79 2.02
C ALA A 130 -3.24 -9.88 1.55
N GLU A 131 -2.39 -9.58 0.57
CA GLU A 131 -1.37 -10.50 0.08
C GLU A 131 -0.34 -10.82 1.17
N ALA A 132 0.12 -9.82 1.92
CA ALA A 132 1.01 -10.02 3.06
C ALA A 132 0.36 -10.91 4.14
N GLY A 133 -0.92 -10.70 4.44
CA GLY A 133 -1.69 -11.56 5.34
C GLY A 133 -1.70 -13.02 4.87
N ASN A 134 -1.97 -13.24 3.59
CA ASN A 134 -1.96 -14.59 3.01
C ASN A 134 -0.57 -15.26 3.09
N LEU A 135 0.52 -14.52 2.93
CA LEU A 135 1.89 -15.05 3.07
C LEU A 135 2.21 -15.45 4.51
N LEU A 136 1.77 -14.65 5.48
CA LEU A 136 1.95 -14.98 6.91
C LEU A 136 1.16 -16.22 7.30
N THR A 137 -0.07 -16.36 6.81
CA THR A 137 -0.91 -17.55 7.04
C THR A 137 -0.33 -18.80 6.36
N ARG A 138 0.22 -18.68 5.15
CA ARG A 138 0.91 -19.78 4.47
C ARG A 138 2.13 -20.26 5.26
N THR A 139 2.91 -19.32 5.79
CA THR A 139 4.10 -19.64 6.59
C THR A 139 3.74 -20.28 7.94
N ALA A 140 2.58 -19.94 8.52
CA ALA A 140 2.09 -20.55 9.76
C ALA A 140 1.53 -21.97 9.55
N SER A 141 1.04 -22.30 8.35
CA SER A 141 0.52 -23.63 8.02
C SER A 141 1.61 -24.66 7.66
N ASP A 142 2.85 -24.23 7.43
CA ASP A 142 4.01 -25.08 7.12
C ASP A 142 4.83 -25.49 8.38
N ALA A 143 4.29 -25.32 9.59
CA ALA A 143 4.87 -25.94 10.79
C ALA A 143 4.72 -27.48 10.69
N PRO A 144 5.77 -28.29 10.90
CA PRO A 144 5.77 -29.68 10.45
C PRO A 144 4.70 -30.47 11.21
N GLU A 145 3.67 -30.89 10.48
CA GLU A 145 2.91 -32.08 10.82
C GLU A 145 3.92 -33.21 11.00
N GLN A 146 3.90 -33.81 12.18
CA GLN A 146 4.73 -34.97 12.48
C GLN A 146 4.45 -36.05 11.43
N GLU A 147 5.41 -36.20 10.54
CA GLU A 147 5.56 -37.34 9.66
C GLU A 147 5.64 -38.59 10.53
N LYS A 148 4.51 -39.26 10.76
CA LYS A 148 4.47 -40.60 11.35
C LYS A 148 4.90 -41.61 10.29
N THR A 149 6.18 -41.55 9.93
CA THR A 149 6.88 -42.61 9.22
C THR A 149 6.96 -43.83 10.14
N THR A 150 6.13 -44.84 9.88
CA THR A 150 6.35 -46.19 10.39
C THR A 150 6.95 -47.03 9.26
N ARG A 151 8.22 -47.39 9.46
CA ARG A 151 9.08 -48.18 8.56
C ARG A 151 8.54 -49.60 8.26
N PRO A 152 9.03 -50.26 7.19
CA PRO A 152 8.53 -51.54 6.70
C PRO A 152 9.24 -52.73 7.37
N GLN A 153 8.51 -53.84 7.58
CA GLN A 153 9.08 -55.17 7.75
C GLN A 153 8.12 -56.23 7.21
N GLY A 154 8.65 -57.18 6.44
CA GLY A 154 7.99 -58.46 6.16
C GLY A 154 7.91 -58.81 4.68
N ALA A 155 8.93 -59.51 4.21
CA ALA A 155 8.95 -60.20 2.92
C ALA A 155 7.81 -61.24 2.81
N THR A 156 7.32 -61.51 1.60
CA THR A 156 7.54 -62.77 0.83
C THR A 156 6.57 -62.81 -0.36
N GLY A 157 7.07 -63.04 -1.58
CA GLY A 157 6.27 -63.45 -2.75
C GLY A 157 6.38 -62.54 -3.97
N GLU A 158 7.42 -62.76 -4.78
CA GLU A 158 7.45 -62.37 -6.20
C GLU A 158 6.50 -63.25 -7.06
N PRO A 159 6.45 -63.12 -8.39
CA PRO A 159 6.11 -61.94 -9.20
C PRO A 159 5.08 -62.33 -10.29
N GLN A 160 4.46 -61.37 -10.98
CA GLN A 160 3.92 -61.46 -12.36
C GLN A 160 2.95 -60.28 -12.58
N GLU A 161 2.77 -59.67 -13.74
CA GLU A 161 3.44 -59.60 -15.03
C GLU A 161 2.64 -58.47 -15.73
N ILE A 162 3.31 -57.50 -16.34
CA ILE A 162 2.96 -56.90 -17.64
C ILE A 162 1.70 -56.01 -17.79
N ALA A 163 1.93 -54.97 -18.59
CA ALA A 163 1.02 -54.17 -19.42
C ALA A 163 0.26 -53.03 -18.72
N GLU A 164 0.63 -51.76 -18.95
CA GLU A 164 0.47 -51.00 -20.21
C GLU A 164 -0.96 -50.44 -20.34
N ALA A 165 -1.02 -49.11 -20.30
CA ALA A 165 -2.22 -48.29 -20.53
C ALA A 165 -2.67 -48.37 -22.00
N PRO A 166 -3.49 -47.45 -22.53
CA PRO A 166 -4.82 -46.96 -22.15
C PRO A 166 -5.83 -47.23 -23.30
N GLN A 167 -7.13 -47.00 -23.10
CA GLN A 167 -8.11 -46.69 -24.17
C GLN A 167 -9.44 -46.28 -23.51
N VAL A 168 -9.90 -45.01 -23.61
CA VAL A 168 -10.56 -44.32 -24.74
C VAL A 168 -12.01 -44.80 -24.95
N ALA A 169 -12.93 -43.82 -24.87
CA ALA A 169 -14.24 -43.75 -25.54
C ALA A 169 -15.34 -44.71 -25.00
N VAL A 170 -16.64 -44.42 -24.97
CA VAL A 170 -17.48 -43.32 -25.49
C VAL A 170 -18.91 -43.53 -24.94
N ALA A 171 -19.61 -42.43 -24.72
CA ALA A 171 -21.06 -42.18 -24.86
C ALA A 171 -22.15 -42.92 -24.05
N GLU A 172 -23.03 -42.05 -23.55
CA GLU A 172 -24.51 -42.02 -23.67
C GLU A 172 -25.38 -43.02 -22.87
N THR A 173 -26.01 -42.44 -21.82
CA THR A 173 -27.46 -42.43 -21.45
C THR A 173 -28.44 -43.14 -22.41
N PRO A 174 -29.61 -43.68 -21.97
CA PRO A 174 -30.54 -42.93 -21.11
C PRO A 174 -31.50 -43.72 -20.16
N ALA A 175 -32.14 -42.93 -19.29
CA ALA A 175 -33.58 -42.92 -18.97
C ALA A 175 -34.27 -44.05 -18.15
N VAL A 176 -34.84 -43.58 -17.03
CA VAL A 176 -36.27 -43.67 -16.62
C VAL A 176 -36.74 -44.88 -15.78
N GLY A 177 -37.49 -44.54 -14.71
CA GLY A 177 -38.36 -45.42 -13.92
C GLY A 177 -38.43 -44.94 -12.46
N THR A 178 -39.18 -43.89 -12.11
CA THR A 178 -40.55 -43.95 -11.53
C THR A 178 -40.74 -45.04 -10.47
N ASP A 179 -40.77 -44.67 -9.18
CA ASP A 179 -42.01 -44.71 -8.37
C ASP A 179 -41.74 -44.36 -6.89
N SER A 180 -42.57 -43.46 -6.39
CA SER A 180 -42.97 -43.25 -4.99
C SER A 180 -44.37 -43.93 -4.86
N PRO A 181 -45.03 -44.15 -3.69
CA PRO A 181 -44.91 -43.36 -2.45
C PRO A 181 -45.22 -44.12 -1.12
N GLU A 182 -45.37 -43.32 -0.04
CA GLU A 182 -46.17 -43.58 1.18
C GLU A 182 -45.69 -44.67 2.16
N ALA A 183 -45.94 -44.64 3.46
CA ALA A 183 -46.35 -43.68 4.50
C ALA A 183 -46.37 -44.55 5.79
N GLY A 184 -46.04 -44.02 6.97
CA GLY A 184 -46.27 -44.80 8.20
C GLY A 184 -45.59 -44.27 9.45
N ALA A 185 -46.42 -43.90 10.42
CA ALA A 185 -46.04 -43.30 11.69
C ALA A 185 -45.50 -44.29 12.75
N LYS A 186 -44.65 -43.73 13.62
CA LYS A 186 -44.13 -44.10 14.98
C LYS A 186 -45.06 -44.94 15.91
N PRO A 187 -44.65 -45.30 17.17
CA PRO A 187 -43.33 -45.41 17.82
C PRO A 187 -43.13 -46.70 18.68
N GLN A 188 -41.89 -47.07 19.05
CA GLN A 188 -41.65 -47.88 20.26
C GLN A 188 -40.22 -47.74 20.82
N GLU A 189 -40.14 -47.44 22.12
CA GLU A 189 -38.94 -47.36 22.95
C GLU A 189 -38.38 -48.76 23.26
N THR A 190 -37.05 -48.94 23.21
CA THR A 190 -36.35 -49.95 24.03
C THR A 190 -34.91 -49.46 24.27
N LEU A 191 -34.51 -49.48 25.54
CA LEU A 191 -33.24 -48.98 26.07
C LEU A 191 -32.03 -49.90 25.79
N ALA A 192 -30.88 -49.23 25.76
CA ALA A 192 -29.55 -49.67 26.18
C ALA A 192 -28.65 -50.43 25.17
N GLU A 193 -27.79 -49.67 24.49
CA GLU A 193 -26.40 -50.08 24.29
C GLU A 193 -25.47 -48.88 24.50
N SER A 194 -24.61 -48.99 25.51
CA SER A 194 -23.65 -47.97 25.93
C SER A 194 -22.53 -47.82 24.91
N LYS A 195 -22.51 -46.67 24.20
CA LYS A 195 -21.39 -46.24 23.36
C LYS A 195 -20.82 -44.94 23.92
N GLU A 196 -19.53 -44.98 24.23
CA GLU A 196 -18.68 -43.85 24.64
C GLU A 196 -18.95 -42.58 23.80
N PRO A 197 -18.97 -41.38 24.41
CA PRO A 197 -19.26 -40.15 23.68
C PRO A 197 -18.09 -39.81 22.73
N PRO A 198 -18.36 -39.40 21.48
CA PRO A 198 -17.34 -38.79 20.65
C PRO A 198 -16.95 -37.45 21.28
N ALA A 199 -15.65 -37.16 21.29
CA ALA A 199 -15.09 -35.90 21.75
C ALA A 199 -15.89 -34.72 21.16
N ALA A 200 -16.39 -33.86 22.04
CA ALA A 200 -17.07 -32.64 21.64
C ALA A 200 -16.13 -31.82 20.75
N GLU A 201 -16.44 -31.75 19.46
CA GLU A 201 -15.99 -30.66 18.61
C GLU A 201 -16.46 -29.37 19.27
N VAL A 202 -15.51 -28.62 19.83
CA VAL A 202 -15.78 -27.26 20.32
C VAL A 202 -16.01 -26.39 19.10
N THR A 203 -17.21 -26.45 18.52
CA THR A 203 -17.67 -25.44 17.57
C THR A 203 -17.68 -24.10 18.30
N PRO A 204 -16.92 -23.08 17.85
CA PRO A 204 -16.97 -21.76 18.45
C PRO A 204 -18.40 -21.25 18.35
N GLY A 205 -19.02 -20.93 19.50
CA GLY A 205 -20.38 -20.42 19.51
C GLY A 205 -20.52 -19.15 18.66
N PRO A 206 -21.73 -18.81 18.19
CA PRO A 206 -21.97 -17.68 17.29
C PRO A 206 -21.46 -16.34 17.84
N ALA A 207 -21.29 -16.21 19.15
CA ALA A 207 -20.65 -15.05 19.78
C ALA A 207 -19.17 -14.87 19.38
N ALA A 208 -18.40 -15.94 19.19
CA ALA A 208 -17.01 -15.86 18.74
C ALA A 208 -16.90 -15.43 17.27
N ALA A 209 -17.80 -15.92 16.41
CA ALA A 209 -17.87 -15.52 15.00
C ALA A 209 -18.34 -14.06 14.83
N VAL A 210 -19.27 -13.59 15.67
CA VAL A 210 -19.81 -12.22 15.65
C VAL A 210 -18.80 -11.18 16.16
N ILE A 211 -17.84 -11.57 17.00
CA ILE A 211 -16.78 -10.67 17.48
C ILE A 211 -15.52 -10.76 16.58
N ALA A 212 -15.21 -11.93 16.02
CA ALA A 212 -14.02 -12.12 15.19
C ALA A 212 -14.15 -11.50 13.78
N ALA A 213 -15.32 -11.58 13.15
CA ALA A 213 -15.54 -11.08 11.79
C ALA A 213 -15.43 -9.54 11.64
N PRO A 214 -15.98 -8.70 12.53
CA PRO A 214 -15.85 -7.24 12.39
C PRO A 214 -14.47 -6.74 12.82
N VAL A 215 -13.77 -7.46 13.70
CA VAL A 215 -12.45 -7.05 14.20
C VAL A 215 -11.39 -7.23 13.12
N GLY A 216 -11.30 -8.37 12.44
CA GLY A 216 -10.31 -8.56 11.35
C GLY A 216 -10.41 -7.51 10.24
N TRP A 217 -11.63 -7.20 9.78
CA TRP A 217 -11.88 -6.21 8.74
C TRP A 217 -11.50 -4.78 9.15
N VAL A 218 -11.77 -4.39 10.40
CA VAL A 218 -11.38 -3.08 10.94
C VAL A 218 -9.86 -2.98 11.05
N PHE A 219 -9.19 -4.06 11.46
CA PHE A 219 -7.74 -4.10 11.57
C PHE A 219 -7.04 -4.01 10.20
N ASP A 220 -7.53 -4.69 9.16
CA ASP A 220 -6.95 -4.62 7.81
C ASP A 220 -7.04 -3.21 7.21
N HIS A 221 -8.18 -2.55 7.40
CA HIS A 221 -8.39 -1.17 6.92
C HIS A 221 -7.56 -0.15 7.70
N LEU A 222 -7.32 -0.40 9.00
CA LEU A 222 -6.46 0.45 9.83
C LEU A 222 -4.98 0.22 9.50
N ALA A 223 -4.58 -1.02 9.25
CA ALA A 223 -3.21 -1.41 8.92
C ALA A 223 -2.70 -0.70 7.66
N ALA A 224 -3.50 -0.67 6.59
CA ALA A 224 -3.19 0.04 5.35
C ALA A 224 -2.83 1.52 5.58
N ARG A 225 -3.59 2.20 6.45
CA ARG A 225 -3.36 3.61 6.79
C ARG A 225 -2.12 3.80 7.65
N ILE A 226 -1.93 2.95 8.66
CA ILE A 226 -0.77 3.00 9.56
C ILE A 226 0.53 2.79 8.77
N LEU A 227 0.55 1.84 7.84
CA LEU A 227 1.72 1.57 7.00
C LEU A 227 2.10 2.79 6.13
N ALA A 228 1.11 3.45 5.51
CA ALA A 228 1.36 4.67 4.75
C ALA A 228 1.93 5.80 5.65
N ILE A 229 1.34 6.00 6.84
CA ILE A 229 1.81 7.00 7.82
C ILE A 229 3.25 6.73 8.23
N ILE A 230 3.57 5.46 8.55
CA ILE A 230 4.93 5.04 8.91
C ILE A 230 5.89 5.27 7.73
N GLY A 231 5.48 4.95 6.51
CA GLY A 231 6.28 5.19 5.31
C GLY A 231 6.64 6.68 5.13
N HIS A 232 5.66 7.58 5.27
CA HIS A 232 5.92 9.02 5.19
C HIS A 232 6.80 9.51 6.34
N ALA A 233 6.59 9.02 7.57
CA ALA A 233 7.43 9.36 8.72
C ALA A 233 8.88 8.90 8.51
N ALA A 234 9.09 7.71 7.96
CA ALA A 234 10.42 7.18 7.64
C ALA A 234 11.14 8.06 6.60
N VAL A 235 10.46 8.51 5.54
CA VAL A 235 11.05 9.44 4.56
C VAL A 235 11.45 10.76 5.22
N ILE A 236 10.61 11.32 6.09
CA ILE A 236 10.88 12.60 6.79
C ILE A 236 12.10 12.49 7.70
N ILE A 237 12.17 11.43 8.51
CA ILE A 237 13.29 11.20 9.41
C ILE A 237 14.57 10.95 8.60
N GLY A 238 14.47 10.14 7.54
CA GLY A 238 15.58 9.89 6.63
C GLY A 238 16.12 11.17 6.00
N LEU A 239 15.25 12.03 5.45
CA LEU A 239 15.66 13.31 4.84
C LEU A 239 16.31 14.25 5.87
N TRP A 240 15.81 14.27 7.11
CA TRP A 240 16.44 15.02 8.18
C TRP A 240 17.84 14.49 8.51
N PHE A 241 18.01 13.16 8.52
CA PHE A 241 19.29 12.50 8.76
C PHE A 241 20.28 12.73 7.61
N VAL A 242 19.84 12.70 6.35
CA VAL A 242 20.64 13.06 5.18
C VAL A 242 21.15 14.50 5.31
N GLY A 243 20.29 15.44 5.71
CA GLY A 243 20.70 16.83 5.99
C GLY A 243 21.82 16.92 7.02
N ARG A 244 21.69 16.18 8.11
CA ARG A 244 22.68 16.12 9.19
C ARG A 244 24.00 15.48 8.74
N ASN A 245 23.95 14.34 8.07
CA ASN A 245 25.14 13.53 7.80
C ASN A 245 25.89 13.97 6.55
N LEU A 246 25.18 14.34 5.49
CA LEU A 246 25.78 14.68 4.21
C LEU A 246 26.15 16.17 4.13
N PHE A 247 25.35 17.04 4.75
CA PHE A 247 25.51 18.50 4.64
C PHE A 247 25.93 19.17 5.96
N ALA A 248 25.98 18.44 7.07
CA ALA A 248 26.24 18.98 8.41
C ALA A 248 25.33 20.16 8.81
N ASP A 249 24.13 20.24 8.20
CA ASP A 249 23.14 21.29 8.46
C ASP A 249 21.76 20.67 8.68
N ASN A 250 21.33 20.68 9.95
CA ASN A 250 20.01 20.19 10.34
C ASN A 250 18.88 21.04 9.72
N SER A 251 19.12 22.32 9.45
CA SER A 251 18.13 23.22 8.85
C SER A 251 17.86 22.85 7.40
N LEU A 252 18.90 22.42 6.68
CA LEU A 252 18.78 21.88 5.32
C LEU A 252 17.97 20.58 5.33
N GLY A 253 18.26 19.67 6.27
CA GLY A 253 17.48 18.45 6.49
C GLY A 253 15.99 18.72 6.70
N MET A 254 15.67 19.65 7.60
CA MET A 254 14.28 20.10 7.80
C MET A 254 13.68 20.69 6.53
N GLY A 255 14.45 21.47 5.76
CA GLY A 255 13.98 22.02 4.49
C GLY A 255 13.64 20.95 3.45
N MET A 256 14.42 19.87 3.37
CA MET A 256 14.10 18.75 2.47
C MET A 256 12.83 18.02 2.91
N ALA A 257 12.70 17.74 4.21
CA ALA A 257 11.52 17.09 4.79
C ALA A 257 10.24 17.93 4.59
N THR A 258 10.30 19.23 4.85
CA THR A 258 9.16 20.13 4.62
C THR A 258 8.81 20.21 3.14
N LEU A 259 9.80 20.28 2.24
CA LEU A 259 9.54 20.30 0.80
C LEU A 259 8.82 19.01 0.37
N TYR A 260 9.30 17.85 0.81
CA TYR A 260 8.66 16.56 0.54
C TYR A 260 7.19 16.52 0.94
N LEU A 261 6.88 17.01 2.15
CA LEU A 261 5.50 17.11 2.63
C LEU A 261 4.68 18.07 1.78
N LEU A 262 5.20 19.25 1.47
CA LEU A 262 4.45 20.24 0.71
C LEU A 262 4.24 19.83 -0.75
N LEU A 263 5.02 18.91 -1.31
CA LEU A 263 4.92 18.57 -2.72
C LEU A 263 3.50 18.12 -3.10
N PRO A 264 2.91 18.68 -4.18
CA PRO A 264 1.56 18.31 -4.58
C PRO A 264 1.42 16.81 -4.88
N CYS A 265 2.43 16.22 -5.52
CA CYS A 265 2.45 14.80 -5.85
C CYS A 265 2.41 13.88 -4.61
N THR A 266 3.00 14.30 -3.48
CA THR A 266 2.94 13.56 -2.21
C THR A 266 1.50 13.46 -1.71
N ALA A 267 0.73 14.55 -1.81
CA ALA A 267 -0.64 14.58 -1.34
C ALA A 267 -1.63 13.84 -2.25
N TYR A 268 -1.32 13.71 -3.55
CA TYR A 268 -2.22 13.01 -4.47
C TYR A 268 -2.38 11.53 -4.12
N ASN A 269 -1.28 10.87 -3.72
CA ASN A 269 -1.21 9.44 -3.48
C ASN A 269 -0.83 9.11 -2.01
N VAL A 270 -1.17 9.98 -1.06
CA VAL A 270 -0.76 9.87 0.35
C VAL A 270 -1.16 8.53 1.02
N GLY A 271 -2.28 7.93 0.60
CA GLY A 271 -2.74 6.64 1.14
C GLY A 271 -2.09 5.41 0.49
N GLU A 272 -1.28 5.59 -0.54
CA GLU A 272 -0.71 4.51 -1.34
C GLU A 272 0.64 4.07 -0.79
N PHE A 273 0.61 3.09 0.11
CA PHE A 273 1.82 2.56 0.76
C PHE A 273 2.87 2.09 -0.26
N ASN A 274 2.42 1.44 -1.35
CA ASN A 274 3.29 0.93 -2.41
C ASN A 274 4.13 2.02 -3.10
N HIS A 275 3.65 3.27 -3.09
CA HIS A 275 4.38 4.39 -3.67
C HIS A 275 5.39 5.02 -2.72
N VAL A 276 5.10 5.04 -1.41
CA VAL A 276 5.99 5.63 -0.41
C VAL A 276 7.08 4.65 0.05
N LEU A 277 6.83 3.34 0.03
CA LEU A 277 7.79 2.34 0.52
C LEU A 277 9.16 2.40 -0.18
N PRO A 278 9.27 2.46 -1.52
CA PRO A 278 10.58 2.57 -2.18
C PRO A 278 11.32 3.84 -1.76
N ALA A 279 10.62 4.97 -1.67
CA ALA A 279 11.22 6.22 -1.20
C ALA A 279 11.70 6.11 0.25
N ALA A 280 10.92 5.46 1.12
CA ALA A 280 11.29 5.24 2.52
C ALA A 280 12.56 4.39 2.66
N LEU A 281 12.77 3.40 1.79
CA LEU A 281 13.95 2.53 1.84
C LEU A 281 15.22 3.18 1.25
N ILE A 282 15.07 4.05 0.24
CA ILE A 282 16.22 4.67 -0.46
C ILE A 282 16.94 5.72 0.41
N VAL A 283 16.26 6.34 1.37
CA VAL A 283 16.76 7.53 2.06
C VAL A 283 17.70 7.21 3.25
N TRP A 284 17.76 5.96 3.69
CA TRP A 284 18.61 5.51 4.81
C TRP A 284 19.98 4.99 4.34
#